data_AF-A0A502M6S2-F1
#
_entry.id   AF-A0A502M6S2-F1
#
_cell.length_a   1.000
_cell.length_b   1.000
_cell.length_c   1.000
_cell.angle_alpha   90.00
_cell.angle_beta   90.00
_cell.angle_gamma   90.00
#
_symmetry.space_group_name_H-M   'P 1'
#
loop_
_entity.id
_entity.type
_entity.pdbx_description
1 polymer ?
#
loop_
_entity_poly.entity_id
_entity_poly.type
_entity_poly.pdbx_seq_one_letter_code
_entity_poly.pdbx_strand_id
1 'polypeptide(L)'
;MSEFENNQKDLLKAKYDDTNLNTLQKINEVFAKVEATKSLSNQIKQLPNLSPEDQKKAIDNLISHFGDNSAQTNDFTLAQKISEVLGTLNTNNYPFLTSEEIKDLTNKVKSADSLDKLVNVVVKEIENTNKLEELKIKKQQAENYKTQNPNVLRAANPEDVKELDKILAKSQKDIAAGQQIGKDTFEEDIRKINEALAKVSADKVLKELKQRQTAEINSYDNLLTPSDINNLASAINDLNIDTVEKANDKFAEIQTVKQKAQEIESLDQLTPTEKTKLKTQLVNNLANPTEQQRLLDLGNSKNKLLKDLNNNNWPKLTKAQYQTQIESLNTKEEVENYRTQLDKDNEKALLDELIKEIEDYKKANPIVLD
;
A
#
# COMPACT_ATOMS: atom_id res chain seq x y z
N MET A 1 33.20 -5.52 58.98
CA MET A 1 31.89 -5.15 59.57
C MET A 1 31.36 -3.80 59.08
N SER A 2 32.17 -2.87 58.58
CA SER A 2 31.70 -1.56 58.07
C SER A 2 30.74 -1.67 56.88
N GLU A 3 30.79 -2.81 56.19
CA GLU A 3 29.93 -3.22 55.10
C GLU A 3 28.51 -3.63 55.50
N PHE A 4 28.20 -3.74 56.80
CA PHE A 4 26.86 -4.08 57.27
C PHE A 4 26.22 -2.89 57.98
N GLU A 5 24.91 -2.73 57.84
CA GLU A 5 24.13 -1.84 58.69
C GLU A 5 24.11 -2.35 60.14
N ASN A 6 23.75 -1.50 61.09
CA ASN A 6 23.84 -1.86 62.51
C ASN A 6 22.96 -3.07 62.86
N ASN A 7 21.75 -3.16 62.32
CA ASN A 7 20.88 -4.33 62.48
C ASN A 7 21.51 -5.62 61.90
N GLN A 8 22.11 -5.54 60.72
CA GLN A 8 22.80 -6.66 60.06
C GLN A 8 24.02 -7.12 60.86
N LYS A 9 24.80 -6.17 61.40
CA LYS A 9 25.93 -6.47 62.30
C LYS A 9 25.44 -7.23 63.53
N ASP A 10 24.36 -6.79 64.14
CA ASP A 10 23.85 -7.40 65.37
C ASP A 10 23.28 -8.79 65.11
N LEU A 11 22.60 -9.00 63.96
CA LEU A 11 22.18 -10.34 63.50
C LEU A 11 23.35 -11.31 63.31
N LEU A 12 24.47 -10.83 62.75
CA LEU A 12 25.68 -11.65 62.56
C LEU A 12 26.44 -11.87 63.86
N LYS A 13 26.51 -10.87 64.77
CA LYS A 13 27.11 -11.04 66.11
C LYS A 13 26.35 -12.08 66.92
N ALA A 14 25.03 -12.06 66.89
CA ALA A 14 24.21 -13.05 67.59
C ALA A 14 24.49 -14.50 67.15
N LYS A 15 25.08 -14.72 65.96
CA LYS A 15 25.52 -16.07 65.53
C LYS A 15 26.74 -16.57 66.31
N TYR A 16 27.54 -15.68 66.90
CA TYR A 16 28.66 -16.04 67.78
C TYR A 16 28.23 -16.26 69.24
N ASP A 17 27.03 -15.80 69.61
CA ASP A 17 26.48 -15.94 70.97
C ASP A 17 25.73 -17.28 71.17
N ASP A 18 25.76 -18.17 70.17
CA ASP A 18 25.12 -19.49 70.26
C ASP A 18 25.81 -20.36 71.32
N THR A 19 25.05 -20.74 72.34
CA THR A 19 25.47 -21.60 73.46
C THR A 19 26.09 -22.95 73.03
N ASN A 20 25.87 -23.38 71.79
CA ASN A 20 26.44 -24.62 71.24
C ASN A 20 27.88 -24.46 70.69
N LEU A 21 28.42 -23.25 70.64
CA LEU A 21 29.79 -22.92 70.21
C LEU A 21 30.83 -23.16 71.32
N ASN A 22 30.90 -24.40 71.78
CA ASN A 22 31.74 -24.81 72.92
C ASN A 22 33.16 -25.26 72.55
N THR A 23 33.57 -25.10 71.29
CA THR A 23 34.93 -25.45 70.83
C THR A 23 35.47 -24.37 69.88
N LEU A 24 36.80 -24.22 69.85
CA LEU A 24 37.47 -23.31 68.92
C LEU A 24 37.16 -23.67 67.45
N GLN A 25 37.01 -24.95 67.13
CA GLN A 25 36.67 -25.40 65.78
C GLN A 25 35.30 -24.86 65.34
N LYS A 26 34.26 -25.00 66.18
CA LYS A 26 32.92 -24.48 65.87
C LYS A 26 32.90 -22.96 65.72
N ILE A 27 33.67 -22.25 66.54
CA ILE A 27 33.83 -20.78 66.42
C ILE A 27 34.47 -20.43 65.07
N ASN A 28 35.53 -21.16 64.66
CA ASN A 28 36.18 -20.95 63.37
C ASN A 28 35.24 -21.27 62.19
N GLU A 29 34.36 -22.28 62.30
CA GLU A 29 33.35 -22.60 61.29
C GLU A 29 32.30 -21.47 61.14
N VAL A 30 31.82 -20.89 62.23
CA VAL A 30 30.94 -19.71 62.20
C VAL A 30 31.67 -18.51 61.60
N PHE A 31 32.93 -18.29 61.98
CA PHE A 31 33.75 -17.22 61.42
C PHE A 31 33.89 -17.32 59.90
N ALA A 32 34.18 -18.51 59.39
CA ALA A 32 34.25 -18.75 57.94
C ALA A 32 32.93 -18.42 57.22
N LYS A 33 31.77 -18.77 57.82
CA LYS A 33 30.45 -18.44 57.28
C LYS A 33 30.16 -16.94 57.28
N VAL A 34 30.61 -16.22 58.31
CA VAL A 34 30.50 -14.75 58.36
C VAL A 34 31.35 -14.09 57.28
N GLU A 35 32.60 -14.53 57.10
CA GLU A 35 33.47 -13.99 56.03
C GLU A 35 32.91 -14.33 54.63
N ALA A 36 32.31 -15.50 54.43
CA ALA A 36 31.61 -15.84 53.19
C ALA A 36 30.41 -14.90 52.93
N THR A 37 29.55 -14.70 53.92
CA THR A 37 28.39 -13.79 53.84
C THR A 37 28.83 -12.35 53.54
N LYS A 38 29.91 -11.90 54.18
CA LYS A 38 30.54 -10.60 53.96
C LYS A 38 31.10 -10.44 52.55
N SER A 39 31.76 -11.47 52.01
CA SER A 39 32.25 -11.46 50.63
C SER A 39 31.11 -11.26 49.63
N LEU A 40 30.01 -12.03 49.78
CA LEU A 40 28.83 -11.88 48.93
C LEU A 40 28.17 -10.51 49.09
N SER A 41 28.07 -10.01 50.33
CA SER A 41 27.49 -8.69 50.60
C SER A 41 28.29 -7.55 49.95
N ASN A 42 29.63 -7.64 49.95
CA ASN A 42 30.47 -6.68 49.26
C ASN A 42 30.26 -6.72 47.74
N GLN A 43 30.08 -7.91 47.17
CA GLN A 43 29.76 -8.06 45.75
C GLN A 43 28.39 -7.45 45.40
N ILE A 44 27.37 -7.65 46.25
CA ILE A 44 26.05 -7.02 46.07
C ILE A 44 26.15 -5.48 46.04
N LYS A 45 26.95 -4.89 46.92
CA LYS A 45 27.15 -3.43 46.95
C LYS A 45 27.85 -2.87 45.71
N GLN A 46 28.55 -3.71 44.96
CA GLN A 46 29.21 -3.35 43.71
C GLN A 46 28.31 -3.51 42.48
N LEU A 47 27.08 -4.04 42.65
CA LEU A 47 26.14 -4.19 41.55
C LEU A 47 25.63 -2.81 41.10
N PRO A 48 25.76 -2.47 39.79
CA PRO A 48 25.65 -1.09 39.33
C PRO A 48 24.23 -0.52 39.32
N ASN A 49 23.19 -1.37 39.26
CA ASN A 49 21.80 -0.92 39.05
C ASN A 49 20.89 -1.20 40.26
N LEU A 50 21.45 -1.57 41.41
CA LEU A 50 20.69 -1.69 42.66
C LEU A 50 20.77 -0.38 43.43
N SER A 51 19.61 0.14 43.87
CA SER A 51 19.61 1.27 44.81
C SER A 51 20.14 0.83 46.18
N PRO A 52 20.56 1.75 47.06
CA PRO A 52 20.98 1.40 48.42
C PRO A 52 19.95 0.55 49.18
N GLU A 53 18.66 0.83 49.00
CA GLU A 53 17.56 0.06 49.60
C GLU A 53 17.47 -1.36 49.02
N ASP A 54 17.62 -1.52 47.71
CA ASP A 54 17.60 -2.83 47.05
C ASP A 54 18.83 -3.67 47.43
N GLN A 55 20.01 -3.03 47.53
CA GLN A 55 21.23 -3.65 48.03
C GLN A 55 21.05 -4.14 49.45
N LYS A 56 20.47 -3.30 50.32
CA LYS A 56 20.16 -3.66 51.71
C LYS A 56 19.25 -4.88 51.78
N LYS A 57 18.14 -4.88 51.04
CA LYS A 57 17.19 -6.01 51.00
C LYS A 57 17.86 -7.31 50.56
N ALA A 58 18.72 -7.25 49.54
CA ALA A 58 19.44 -8.44 49.07
C ALA A 58 20.44 -8.97 50.12
N ILE A 59 21.12 -8.08 50.85
CA ILE A 59 22.00 -8.46 51.97
C ILE A 59 21.20 -9.04 53.14
N ASP A 60 20.03 -8.48 53.46
CA ASP A 60 19.15 -9.01 54.50
C ASP A 60 18.73 -10.47 54.18
N ASN A 61 18.45 -10.77 52.91
CA ASN A 61 18.16 -12.15 52.48
C ASN A 61 19.36 -13.08 52.68
N LEU A 62 20.58 -12.67 52.31
CA LEU A 62 21.80 -13.45 52.57
C LEU A 62 21.98 -13.79 54.04
N ILE A 63 21.70 -12.84 54.93
CA ILE A 63 21.82 -13.03 56.39
C ILE A 63 20.70 -13.95 56.91
N SER A 64 19.50 -13.87 56.33
CA SER A 64 18.38 -14.76 56.71
C SER A 64 18.69 -16.23 56.43
N HIS A 65 19.45 -16.52 55.36
CA HIS A 65 19.93 -17.86 54.99
C HIS A 65 21.35 -18.15 55.48
N PHE A 66 21.80 -17.49 56.55
CA PHE A 66 23.17 -17.64 57.08
C PHE A 66 23.56 -19.10 57.31
N GLY A 67 24.63 -19.53 56.66
CA GLY A 67 25.19 -20.88 56.80
C GLY A 67 24.57 -21.94 55.90
N ASP A 68 23.54 -21.59 55.12
CA ASP A 68 23.07 -22.37 53.97
C ASP A 68 23.72 -21.82 52.69
N ASN A 69 24.85 -22.42 52.30
CA ASN A 69 25.62 -21.96 51.15
C ASN A 69 24.82 -21.99 49.83
N SER A 70 23.91 -22.95 49.67
CA SER A 70 23.10 -23.08 48.46
C SER A 70 22.05 -21.98 48.39
N ALA A 71 21.36 -21.71 49.49
CA ALA A 71 20.39 -20.61 49.56
C ALA A 71 21.07 -19.25 49.38
N GLN A 72 22.21 -19.00 50.04
CA GLN A 72 22.96 -17.75 49.88
C GLN A 72 23.49 -17.55 48.44
N THR A 73 23.89 -18.62 47.78
CA THR A 73 24.29 -18.56 46.36
C THR A 73 23.09 -18.16 45.50
N ASN A 74 21.91 -18.75 45.73
CA ASN A 74 20.69 -18.41 45.00
C ASN A 74 20.26 -16.95 45.23
N ASP A 75 20.31 -16.45 46.47
CA ASP A 75 20.02 -15.06 46.79
C ASP A 75 20.98 -14.09 46.08
N PHE A 76 22.26 -14.41 46.07
CA PHE A 76 23.26 -13.61 45.35
C PHE A 76 23.00 -13.63 43.84
N THR A 77 22.73 -14.79 43.24
CA THR A 77 22.41 -14.89 41.81
C THR A 77 21.12 -14.14 41.46
N LEU A 78 20.11 -14.16 42.32
CA LEU A 78 18.91 -13.34 42.17
C LEU A 78 19.27 -11.85 42.17
N ALA A 79 20.07 -11.37 43.12
CA ALA A 79 20.49 -9.97 43.18
C ALA A 79 21.28 -9.53 41.92
N GLN A 80 22.16 -10.40 41.42
CA GLN A 80 22.87 -10.17 40.15
C GLN A 80 21.87 -10.03 38.99
N LYS A 81 20.89 -10.93 38.90
CA LYS A 81 19.91 -10.90 37.81
C LYS A 81 18.96 -9.71 37.90
N ILE A 82 18.56 -9.30 39.10
CA ILE A 82 17.78 -8.07 39.32
C ILE A 82 18.58 -6.86 38.78
N SER A 83 19.85 -6.73 39.18
CA SER A 83 20.71 -5.64 38.71
C SER A 83 20.86 -5.63 37.18
N GLU A 84 21.03 -6.80 36.57
CA GLU A 84 21.11 -6.93 35.11
C GLU A 84 19.81 -6.46 34.43
N VAL A 85 18.66 -6.96 34.88
CA VAL A 85 17.35 -6.60 34.30
C VAL A 85 17.09 -5.10 34.47
N LEU A 86 17.34 -4.52 35.65
CA LEU A 86 17.18 -3.09 35.89
C LEU A 86 18.09 -2.23 34.99
N GLY A 87 19.30 -2.70 34.68
CA GLY A 87 20.19 -2.02 33.73
C GLY A 87 19.65 -1.97 32.30
N THR A 88 18.81 -2.94 31.93
CA THR A 88 18.23 -3.03 30.59
C THR A 88 16.82 -2.47 30.49
N LEU A 89 16.08 -2.35 31.60
CA LEU A 89 14.69 -1.89 31.63
C LEU A 89 14.60 -0.37 31.48
N ASN A 90 14.73 0.08 30.23
CA ASN A 90 14.64 1.48 29.85
C ASN A 90 14.08 1.61 28.42
N THR A 91 13.73 2.83 28.02
CA THR A 91 13.13 3.12 26.71
C THR A 91 14.08 2.95 25.53
N ASN A 92 15.39 2.78 25.73
CA ASN A 92 16.29 2.47 24.60
C ASN A 92 16.16 1.00 24.20
N ASN A 93 16.03 0.10 25.17
CA ASN A 93 15.88 -1.34 24.90
C ASN A 93 14.41 -1.76 24.71
N TYR A 94 13.48 -1.05 25.35
CA TYR A 94 12.04 -1.28 25.24
C TYR A 94 11.34 0.00 24.77
N PRO A 95 11.50 0.37 23.49
CA PRO A 95 11.12 1.69 22.96
C PRO A 95 9.63 1.94 22.87
N PHE A 96 8.80 0.92 23.09
CA PHE A 96 7.35 1.05 23.03
C PHE A 96 6.71 1.17 24.42
N LEU A 97 7.50 1.00 25.48
CA LEU A 97 7.04 1.22 26.85
C LEU A 97 7.07 2.71 27.21
N THR A 98 6.03 3.15 27.91
CA THR A 98 5.97 4.47 28.54
C THR A 98 6.80 4.52 29.83
N SER A 99 7.13 5.74 30.28
CA SER A 99 7.85 5.93 31.54
C SER A 99 7.11 5.35 32.76
N GLU A 100 5.77 5.38 32.76
CA GLU A 100 4.99 4.81 33.87
C GLU A 100 5.03 3.28 33.83
N GLU A 101 4.92 2.66 32.65
CA GLU A 101 5.07 1.20 32.53
C GLU A 101 6.47 0.71 32.93
N ILE A 102 7.52 1.43 32.54
CA ILE A 102 8.90 1.15 32.98
C ILE A 102 9.01 1.20 34.50
N LYS A 103 8.39 2.19 35.14
CA LYS A 103 8.39 2.35 36.60
C LYS A 103 7.62 1.22 37.29
N ASP A 104 6.46 0.82 36.78
CA ASP A 104 5.68 -0.29 37.32
C ASP A 104 6.42 -1.62 37.20
N LEU A 105 7.01 -1.89 36.02
CA LEU A 105 7.81 -3.08 35.78
C LEU A 105 9.09 -3.09 36.63
N THR A 106 9.71 -1.93 36.86
CA THR A 106 10.85 -1.77 37.77
C THR A 106 10.50 -2.23 39.18
N ASN A 107 9.33 -1.83 39.68
CA ASN A 107 8.86 -2.26 41.01
C ASN A 107 8.63 -3.77 41.08
N LYS A 108 8.12 -4.39 40.00
CA LYS A 108 7.98 -5.86 39.91
C LYS A 108 9.33 -6.57 39.93
N VAL A 109 10.33 -6.06 39.20
CA VAL A 109 11.69 -6.60 39.18
C VAL A 109 12.30 -6.57 40.59
N LYS A 110 12.22 -5.43 41.29
CA LYS A 110 12.72 -5.27 42.67
C LYS A 110 11.98 -6.16 43.69
N SER A 111 10.75 -6.52 43.39
CA SER A 111 9.89 -7.34 44.26
C SER A 111 9.99 -8.84 43.98
N ALA A 112 10.77 -9.26 42.98
CA ALA A 112 11.01 -10.67 42.73
C ALA A 112 11.75 -11.31 43.92
N ASP A 113 11.25 -12.47 44.34
CA ASP A 113 11.73 -13.24 45.51
C ASP A 113 12.47 -14.53 45.09
N SER A 114 12.52 -14.81 43.79
CA SER A 114 13.14 -16.01 43.24
C SER A 114 13.54 -15.76 41.78
N LEU A 115 14.54 -16.52 41.32
CA LEU A 115 14.98 -16.47 39.93
C LEU A 115 13.87 -16.89 38.96
N ASP A 116 13.08 -17.91 39.32
CA ASP A 116 11.97 -18.37 38.50
C ASP A 116 10.92 -17.27 38.31
N LYS A 117 10.49 -16.60 39.38
CA LYS A 117 9.56 -15.46 39.29
C LYS A 117 10.15 -14.31 38.47
N LEU A 118 11.41 -13.97 38.67
CA LEU A 118 12.06 -12.91 37.90
C LEU A 118 12.10 -13.25 36.40
N VAL A 119 12.60 -14.42 36.03
CA VAL A 119 12.87 -14.79 34.64
C VAL A 119 11.61 -15.25 33.92
N ASN A 120 10.83 -16.15 34.52
CA ASN A 120 9.70 -16.78 33.85
C ASN A 120 8.39 -16.00 33.99
N VAL A 121 8.31 -15.02 34.89
CA VAL A 121 7.13 -14.15 35.03
C VAL A 121 7.46 -12.72 34.66
N VAL A 122 8.35 -12.05 35.40
CA VAL A 122 8.55 -10.59 35.25
C VAL A 122 9.25 -10.23 33.94
N VAL A 123 10.34 -10.92 33.56
CA VAL A 123 11.04 -10.65 32.30
C VAL A 123 10.13 -10.92 31.11
N LYS A 124 9.37 -12.02 31.11
CA LYS A 124 8.37 -12.30 30.07
C LYS A 124 7.28 -11.22 30.02
N GLU A 125 6.84 -10.72 31.17
CA GLU A 125 5.86 -9.63 31.22
C GLU A 125 6.42 -8.36 30.57
N ILE A 126 7.67 -7.98 30.85
CA ILE A 126 8.35 -6.82 30.22
C ILE A 126 8.34 -6.98 28.69
N GLU A 127 8.81 -8.12 28.19
CA GLU A 127 8.90 -8.38 26.76
C GLU A 127 7.51 -8.39 26.08
N ASN A 128 6.53 -9.06 26.69
CA ASN A 128 5.17 -9.13 26.19
C ASN A 128 4.50 -7.76 26.16
N THR A 129 4.72 -6.92 27.19
CA THR A 129 4.17 -5.56 27.24
C THR A 129 4.73 -4.71 26.13
N ASN A 130 6.06 -4.68 25.98
CA ASN A 130 6.71 -3.89 24.96
C ASN A 130 6.22 -4.29 23.56
N LYS A 131 6.06 -5.60 23.31
CA LYS A 131 5.59 -6.09 22.01
C LYS A 131 4.10 -5.84 21.77
N LEU A 132 3.27 -5.91 22.82
CA LEU A 132 1.87 -5.53 22.76
C LEU A 132 1.70 -4.04 22.37
N GLU A 133 2.49 -3.14 22.96
CA GLU A 133 2.47 -1.72 22.61
C GLU A 133 2.95 -1.48 21.18
N GLU A 134 3.99 -2.19 20.72
CA GLU A 134 4.40 -2.16 19.31
C GLU A 134 3.26 -2.58 18.37
N LEU A 135 2.54 -3.66 18.71
CA LEU A 135 1.41 -4.14 17.91
C LEU A 135 0.27 -3.11 17.85
N LYS A 136 -0.06 -2.44 18.97
CA LYS A 136 -1.06 -1.36 19.00
C LYS A 136 -0.67 -0.23 18.05
N ILE A 137 0.59 0.20 18.09
CA ILE A 137 1.12 1.25 17.20
C ILE A 137 1.03 0.81 15.74
N LYS A 138 1.49 -0.42 15.42
CA LYS A 138 1.50 -0.95 14.05
C LYS A 138 0.10 -1.12 13.48
N LYS A 139 -0.85 -1.61 14.28
CA LYS A 139 -2.26 -1.67 13.92
C LYS A 139 -2.80 -0.27 13.63
N GLN A 140 -2.53 0.71 14.50
CA GLN A 140 -3.01 2.08 14.29
C GLN A 140 -2.41 2.71 13.02
N GLN A 141 -1.12 2.47 12.74
CA GLN A 141 -0.47 2.91 11.50
C GLN A 141 -1.19 2.34 10.28
N ALA A 142 -1.57 1.06 10.31
CA ALA A 142 -2.31 0.43 9.23
C ALA A 142 -3.71 1.03 9.03
N GLU A 143 -4.47 1.24 10.12
CA GLU A 143 -5.81 1.85 10.04
C GLU A 143 -5.75 3.30 9.55
N ASN A 144 -4.75 4.06 9.99
CA ASN A 144 -4.49 5.41 9.51
C ASN A 144 -4.18 5.40 8.00
N TYR A 145 -3.33 4.47 7.55
CA TYR A 145 -3.03 4.30 6.13
C TYR A 145 -4.30 4.08 5.30
N LYS A 146 -5.18 3.18 5.74
CA LYS A 146 -6.47 2.91 5.06
C LYS A 146 -7.33 4.16 4.96
N THR A 147 -7.41 4.93 6.04
CA THR A 147 -8.20 6.16 6.11
C THR A 147 -7.65 7.26 5.20
N GLN A 148 -6.32 7.37 5.13
CA GLN A 148 -5.64 8.41 4.34
C GLN A 148 -5.56 8.07 2.84
N ASN A 149 -5.69 6.80 2.46
CA ASN A 149 -5.49 6.33 1.08
C ASN A 149 -6.70 5.57 0.50
N PRO A 150 -7.94 6.11 0.57
CA PRO A 150 -9.14 5.39 0.13
C PRO A 150 -9.12 5.06 -1.37
N ASN A 151 -8.53 5.94 -2.19
CA ASN A 151 -8.43 5.73 -3.63
C ASN A 151 -7.45 4.59 -3.97
N VAL A 152 -6.36 4.47 -3.22
CA VAL A 152 -5.41 3.37 -3.36
C VAL A 152 -6.10 2.05 -3.03
N LEU A 153 -6.80 1.96 -1.90
CA LEU A 153 -7.47 0.71 -1.51
C LEU A 153 -8.58 0.30 -2.47
N ARG A 154 -9.32 1.26 -3.03
CA ARG A 154 -10.34 1.01 -4.04
C ARG A 154 -9.75 0.46 -5.35
N ALA A 155 -8.51 0.83 -5.68
CA ALA A 155 -7.80 0.34 -6.86
C ALA A 155 -6.97 -0.93 -6.60
N ALA A 156 -6.74 -1.29 -5.34
CA ALA A 156 -5.98 -2.48 -4.96
C ALA A 156 -6.71 -3.77 -5.36
N ASN A 157 -5.99 -4.89 -5.37
CA ASN A 157 -6.62 -6.20 -5.50
C ASN A 157 -7.58 -6.43 -4.30
N PRO A 158 -8.87 -6.75 -4.54
CA PRO A 158 -9.84 -6.96 -3.46
C PRO A 158 -9.41 -8.01 -2.43
N GLU A 159 -8.72 -9.07 -2.85
CA GLU A 159 -8.24 -10.11 -1.93
C GLU A 159 -7.08 -9.62 -1.04
N ASP A 160 -6.23 -8.71 -1.54
CA ASP A 160 -5.16 -8.11 -0.74
C ASP A 160 -5.75 -7.17 0.34
N VAL A 161 -6.79 -6.41 0.01
CA VAL A 161 -7.52 -5.56 0.98
C VAL A 161 -8.19 -6.40 2.05
N LYS A 162 -8.87 -7.48 1.63
CA LYS A 162 -9.54 -8.42 2.54
C LYS A 162 -8.56 -9.12 3.48
N GLU A 163 -7.38 -9.49 3.00
CA GLU A 163 -6.34 -10.09 3.84
C GLU A 163 -5.81 -9.09 4.89
N LEU A 164 -5.61 -7.81 4.51
CA LEU A 164 -5.26 -6.76 5.47
C LEU A 164 -6.35 -6.61 6.55
N ASP A 165 -7.63 -6.53 6.16
CA ASP A 165 -8.73 -6.40 7.11
C ASP A 165 -8.82 -7.58 8.08
N LYS A 166 -8.62 -8.81 7.58
CA LYS A 166 -8.59 -10.03 8.38
C LYS A 166 -7.45 -9.99 9.41
N ILE A 167 -6.26 -9.57 9.01
CA ILE A 167 -5.10 -9.46 9.91
C ILE A 167 -5.35 -8.40 10.98
N LEU A 168 -5.87 -7.23 10.61
CA LEU A 168 -6.20 -6.17 11.58
C LEU A 168 -7.27 -6.60 12.58
N ALA A 169 -8.27 -7.35 12.13
CA ALA A 169 -9.30 -7.91 13.00
C ALA A 169 -8.74 -8.98 13.97
N LYS A 170 -7.80 -9.81 13.52
CA LYS A 170 -7.10 -10.76 14.40
C LYS A 170 -6.27 -10.01 15.44
N SER A 171 -5.43 -9.07 15.02
CA SER A 171 -4.59 -8.31 15.95
C SER A 171 -5.41 -7.50 16.95
N GLN A 172 -6.60 -7.01 16.58
CA GLN A 172 -7.52 -6.39 17.54
C GLN A 172 -7.95 -7.34 18.66
N LYS A 173 -8.19 -8.62 18.35
CA LYS A 173 -8.54 -9.64 19.34
C LYS A 173 -7.35 -9.95 20.23
N ASP A 174 -6.16 -10.07 19.65
CA ASP A 174 -4.94 -10.37 20.40
C ASP A 174 -4.56 -9.21 21.33
N ILE A 175 -4.72 -7.95 20.87
CA ILE A 175 -4.58 -6.75 21.72
C ILE A 175 -5.58 -6.79 22.89
N ALA A 176 -6.84 -7.14 22.62
CA ALA A 176 -7.88 -7.20 23.65
C ALA A 176 -7.64 -8.33 24.67
N ALA A 177 -7.00 -9.43 24.25
CA ALA A 177 -6.57 -10.50 25.13
C ALA A 177 -5.34 -10.12 25.97
N GLY A 178 -4.54 -9.13 25.57
CA GLY A 178 -3.43 -8.60 26.35
C GLY A 178 -2.23 -9.56 26.46
N GLN A 179 -1.36 -9.32 27.43
CA GLN A 179 -0.01 -9.90 27.54
C GLN A 179 0.05 -11.44 27.52
N GLN A 180 -1.04 -12.13 27.88
CA GLN A 180 -1.12 -13.60 27.92
C GLN A 180 -0.97 -14.27 26.54
N ILE A 181 -1.16 -13.51 25.45
CA ILE A 181 -0.94 -13.99 24.08
C ILE A 181 0.54 -14.26 23.79
N GLY A 182 1.43 -13.48 24.43
CA GLY A 182 2.88 -13.66 24.33
C GLY A 182 3.53 -12.95 23.14
N LYS A 183 4.80 -12.60 23.35
CA LYS A 183 5.68 -11.89 22.41
C LYS A 183 5.69 -12.50 21.01
N ASP A 184 5.90 -13.80 20.87
CA ASP A 184 6.07 -14.46 19.57
C ASP A 184 4.83 -14.29 18.68
N THR A 185 3.63 -14.39 19.28
CA THR A 185 2.36 -14.18 18.55
C THR A 185 2.21 -12.73 18.12
N PHE A 186 2.57 -11.77 18.98
CA PHE A 186 2.53 -10.35 18.63
C PHE A 186 3.56 -9.99 17.55
N GLU A 187 4.76 -10.56 17.59
CA GLU A 187 5.79 -10.40 16.55
C GLU A 187 5.30 -10.90 15.20
N GLU A 188 4.67 -12.07 15.18
CA GLU A 188 4.07 -12.65 13.98
C GLU A 188 2.93 -11.79 13.43
N ASP A 189 2.10 -11.21 14.30
CA ASP A 189 1.02 -10.30 13.89
C ASP A 189 1.58 -8.99 13.31
N ILE A 190 2.61 -8.41 13.92
CA ILE A 190 3.31 -7.22 13.39
C ILE A 190 3.88 -7.52 12.00
N ARG A 191 4.54 -8.67 11.82
CA ARG A 191 5.09 -9.11 10.52
C ARG A 191 3.98 -9.20 9.47
N LYS A 192 2.87 -9.86 9.80
CA LYS A 192 1.71 -10.00 8.91
C LYS A 192 1.07 -8.67 8.55
N ILE A 193 0.95 -7.73 9.50
CA ILE A 193 0.46 -6.38 9.22
C ILE A 193 1.37 -5.69 8.20
N ASN A 194 2.68 -5.72 8.39
CA ASN A 194 3.63 -5.10 7.47
C ASN A 194 3.56 -5.73 6.07
N GLU A 195 3.48 -7.06 5.98
CA GLU A 195 3.36 -7.78 4.70
C GLU A 195 2.05 -7.43 3.96
N ALA A 196 0.93 -7.39 4.68
CA ALA A 196 -0.36 -7.04 4.11
C ALA A 196 -0.41 -5.57 3.67
N LEU A 197 0.16 -4.65 4.45
CA LEU A 197 0.29 -3.24 4.07
C LEU A 197 1.15 -3.06 2.81
N ALA A 198 2.27 -3.78 2.70
CA ALA A 198 3.11 -3.72 1.49
C ALA A 198 2.32 -4.15 0.24
N LYS A 199 1.41 -5.12 0.38
CA LYS A 199 0.56 -5.58 -0.73
C LYS A 199 -0.46 -4.56 -1.21
N VAL A 200 -0.88 -3.62 -0.36
CA VAL A 200 -1.83 -2.55 -0.72
C VAL A 200 -1.17 -1.16 -0.73
N SER A 201 0.16 -1.12 -0.76
CA SER A 201 0.93 0.11 -0.81
C SER A 201 0.68 0.89 -2.10
N ALA A 202 0.77 2.22 -2.03
CA ALA A 202 0.45 3.12 -3.15
C ALA A 202 1.25 2.77 -4.41
N ASP A 203 2.55 2.54 -4.28
CA ASP A 203 3.44 2.20 -5.40
C ASP A 203 3.09 0.86 -6.04
N LYS A 204 2.85 -0.18 -5.22
CA LYS A 204 2.48 -1.50 -5.72
C LYS A 204 1.14 -1.44 -6.44
N VAL A 205 0.14 -0.81 -5.83
CA VAL A 205 -1.20 -0.69 -6.40
C VAL A 205 -1.18 0.12 -7.69
N LEU A 206 -0.45 1.24 -7.74
CA LEU A 206 -0.30 2.03 -8.95
C LEU A 206 0.32 1.21 -10.08
N LYS A 207 1.37 0.45 -9.79
CA LYS A 207 2.02 -0.42 -10.78
C LYS A 207 1.05 -1.47 -11.32
N GLU A 208 0.33 -2.16 -10.45
CA GLU A 208 -0.66 -3.17 -10.86
C GLU A 208 -1.82 -2.55 -11.63
N LEU A 209 -2.28 -1.37 -11.23
CA LEU A 209 -3.33 -0.63 -11.93
C LEU A 209 -2.90 -0.27 -13.35
N LYS A 210 -1.72 0.33 -13.52
CA LYS A 210 -1.17 0.66 -14.84
C LYS A 210 -1.02 -0.59 -15.71
N GLN A 211 -0.59 -1.72 -15.14
CA GLN A 211 -0.49 -2.99 -15.86
C GLN A 211 -1.85 -3.49 -16.36
N ARG A 212 -2.89 -3.48 -15.51
CA ARG A 212 -4.25 -3.87 -15.91
C ARG A 212 -4.81 -2.94 -16.98
N GLN A 213 -4.67 -1.63 -16.81
CA GLN A 213 -5.11 -0.63 -17.78
C GLN A 213 -4.37 -0.77 -19.11
N THR A 214 -3.06 -1.01 -19.09
CA THR A 214 -2.26 -1.29 -20.29
C THR A 214 -2.74 -2.56 -21.00
N ALA A 215 -3.03 -3.62 -20.24
CA ALA A 215 -3.56 -4.86 -20.81
C ALA A 215 -4.93 -4.65 -21.47
N GLU A 216 -5.80 -3.84 -20.87
CA GLU A 216 -7.08 -3.48 -21.50
C GLU A 216 -6.85 -2.67 -22.80
N ILE A 217 -5.97 -1.68 -22.79
CA ILE A 217 -5.62 -0.90 -24.00
C ILE A 217 -5.11 -1.80 -25.13
N ASN A 218 -4.26 -2.77 -24.80
CA ASN A 218 -3.72 -3.73 -25.76
C ASN A 218 -4.79 -4.63 -26.39
N SER A 219 -5.95 -4.78 -25.75
CA SER A 219 -7.09 -5.54 -26.30
C SER A 219 -7.91 -4.76 -27.34
N TYR A 220 -7.52 -3.52 -27.69
CA TYR A 220 -8.22 -2.69 -28.67
C TYR A 220 -7.76 -2.94 -30.12
N ASP A 221 -7.08 -4.07 -30.38
CA ASP A 221 -6.47 -4.45 -31.66
C ASP A 221 -7.47 -4.62 -32.81
N ASN A 222 -8.71 -4.96 -32.50
CA ASN A 222 -9.81 -5.01 -33.45
C ASN A 222 -10.38 -3.63 -33.83
N LEU A 223 -10.01 -2.57 -33.10
CA LEU A 223 -10.58 -1.24 -33.23
C LEU A 223 -9.55 -0.19 -33.66
N LEU A 224 -8.35 -0.25 -33.12
CA LEU A 224 -7.29 0.73 -33.29
C LEU A 224 -6.05 0.11 -33.93
N THR A 225 -5.20 0.94 -34.53
CA THR A 225 -3.95 0.46 -35.10
C THR A 225 -2.95 0.09 -33.99
N PRO A 226 -1.96 -0.79 -34.25
CA PRO A 226 -0.90 -1.07 -33.28
C PRO A 226 -0.14 0.18 -32.82
N SER A 227 0.04 1.17 -33.71
CA SER A 227 0.70 2.44 -33.35
C SER A 227 -0.14 3.25 -32.37
N ASP A 228 -1.46 3.33 -32.59
CA ASP A 228 -2.38 4.05 -31.72
C ASP A 228 -2.46 3.39 -30.34
N ILE A 229 -2.53 2.06 -30.29
CA ILE A 229 -2.50 1.28 -29.04
C ILE A 229 -1.22 1.56 -28.26
N ASN A 230 -0.07 1.53 -28.93
CA ASN A 230 1.22 1.84 -28.29
C ASN A 230 1.28 3.28 -27.76
N ASN A 231 0.69 4.25 -28.46
CA ASN A 231 0.62 5.63 -27.99
C ASN A 231 -0.24 5.76 -26.71
N LEU A 232 -1.41 5.12 -26.67
CA LEU A 232 -2.29 5.12 -25.50
C LEU A 232 -1.65 4.38 -24.31
N ALA A 233 -1.01 3.23 -24.57
CA ALA A 233 -0.28 2.47 -23.55
C ALA A 233 0.92 3.27 -23.00
N SER A 234 1.60 4.04 -23.84
CA SER A 234 2.69 4.91 -23.39
C SER A 234 2.17 6.07 -22.54
N ALA A 235 1.02 6.66 -22.91
CA ALA A 235 0.42 7.77 -22.16
C ALA A 235 0.03 7.38 -20.73
N ILE A 236 -0.42 6.15 -20.48
CA ILE A 236 -0.73 5.68 -19.11
C ILE A 236 0.55 5.33 -18.31
N ASN A 237 1.61 4.90 -18.99
CA ASN A 237 2.88 4.54 -18.38
C ASN A 237 3.85 5.74 -18.22
N ASP A 238 3.44 6.95 -18.59
CA ASP A 238 4.21 8.17 -18.39
C ASP A 238 4.58 8.36 -16.90
N LEU A 239 5.79 8.88 -16.66
CA LEU A 239 6.36 9.06 -15.32
C LEU A 239 5.59 10.11 -14.50
N ASN A 240 4.93 11.07 -15.13
CA ASN A 240 4.11 12.08 -14.46
C ASN A 240 2.78 11.53 -13.94
N ILE A 241 2.40 10.33 -14.37
CA ILE A 241 1.25 9.57 -13.87
C ILE A 241 1.71 8.76 -12.65
N ASP A 242 2.04 9.47 -11.58
CA ASP A 242 2.69 8.94 -10.36
C ASP A 242 1.70 8.65 -9.22
N THR A 243 0.40 8.78 -9.46
CA THR A 243 -0.65 8.44 -8.49
C THR A 243 -1.77 7.61 -9.11
N VAL A 244 -2.50 6.87 -8.26
CA VAL A 244 -3.68 6.09 -8.65
C VAL A 244 -4.76 6.98 -9.28
N GLU A 245 -4.94 8.20 -8.77
CA GLU A 245 -5.93 9.16 -9.29
C GLU A 245 -5.57 9.60 -10.72
N LYS A 246 -4.34 10.06 -10.93
CA LYS A 246 -3.86 10.45 -12.28
C LYS A 246 -3.95 9.30 -13.28
N ALA A 247 -3.66 8.07 -12.85
CA ALA A 247 -3.78 6.89 -13.72
C ALA A 247 -5.24 6.64 -14.12
N ASN A 248 -6.18 6.70 -13.16
CA ASN A 248 -7.60 6.56 -13.46
C ASN A 248 -8.13 7.67 -14.36
N ASP A 249 -7.74 8.92 -14.14
CA ASP A 249 -8.16 10.05 -14.98
C ASP A 249 -7.66 9.89 -16.41
N LYS A 250 -6.37 9.58 -16.58
CA LYS A 250 -5.79 9.31 -17.90
C LYS A 250 -6.49 8.13 -18.59
N PHE A 251 -6.80 7.08 -17.84
CA PHE A 251 -7.51 5.93 -18.39
C PHE A 251 -8.95 6.27 -18.81
N ALA A 252 -9.65 7.15 -18.08
CA ALA A 252 -10.98 7.62 -18.46
C ALA A 252 -10.96 8.44 -19.77
N GLU A 253 -9.93 9.26 -20.00
CA GLU A 253 -9.71 9.91 -21.30
C GLU A 253 -9.55 8.87 -22.43
N ILE A 254 -8.77 7.82 -22.18
CA ILE A 254 -8.56 6.72 -23.14
C ILE A 254 -9.86 5.96 -23.43
N GLN A 255 -10.70 5.71 -22.41
CA GLN A 255 -12.01 5.10 -22.59
C GLN A 255 -12.94 5.97 -23.45
N THR A 256 -12.86 7.30 -23.31
CA THR A 256 -13.62 8.23 -24.16
C THR A 256 -13.18 8.13 -25.62
N VAL A 257 -11.87 8.04 -25.88
CA VAL A 257 -11.33 7.81 -27.24
C VAL A 257 -11.83 6.48 -27.81
N LYS A 258 -11.81 5.40 -27.02
CA LYS A 258 -12.34 4.08 -27.42
C LYS A 258 -13.81 4.16 -27.83
N GLN A 259 -14.66 4.80 -27.02
CA GLN A 259 -16.09 4.96 -27.33
C GLN A 259 -16.31 5.70 -28.65
N LYS A 260 -15.65 6.85 -28.83
CA LYS A 260 -15.75 7.62 -30.08
C LYS A 260 -15.19 6.86 -31.29
N ALA A 261 -14.14 6.07 -31.10
CA ALA A 261 -13.60 5.20 -32.14
C ALA A 261 -14.59 4.09 -32.55
N GLN A 262 -15.35 3.53 -31.59
CA GLN A 262 -16.43 2.57 -31.89
C GLN A 262 -17.56 3.22 -32.67
N GLU A 263 -17.91 4.48 -32.36
CA GLU A 263 -18.90 5.23 -33.14
C GLU A 263 -18.43 5.43 -34.58
N ILE A 264 -17.16 5.82 -34.79
CA ILE A 264 -16.58 5.94 -36.14
C ILE A 264 -16.57 4.59 -36.86
N GLU A 265 -16.25 3.50 -36.16
CA GLU A 265 -16.24 2.16 -36.74
C GLU A 265 -17.62 1.75 -37.27
N SER A 266 -18.69 2.21 -36.61
CA SER A 266 -20.08 1.94 -37.02
C SER A 266 -20.55 2.72 -38.26
N LEU A 267 -19.78 3.70 -38.75
CA LEU A 267 -20.14 4.53 -39.91
C LEU A 267 -20.04 3.71 -41.20
N ASP A 268 -21.18 3.31 -41.74
CA ASP A 268 -21.31 2.31 -42.82
C ASP A 268 -20.92 2.83 -44.23
N GLN A 269 -20.86 4.14 -44.43
CA GLN A 269 -20.58 4.72 -45.74
C GLN A 269 -19.11 5.09 -45.95
N LEU A 270 -18.32 5.25 -44.88
CA LEU A 270 -16.90 5.61 -44.95
C LEU A 270 -16.02 4.42 -45.34
N THR A 271 -14.94 4.69 -46.08
CA THR A 271 -13.91 3.68 -46.33
C THR A 271 -13.18 3.27 -45.04
N PRO A 272 -12.62 2.04 -44.98
CA PRO A 272 -11.74 1.63 -43.88
C PRO A 272 -10.55 2.59 -43.66
N THR A 273 -10.02 3.16 -44.74
CA THR A 273 -8.93 4.13 -44.70
C THR A 273 -9.35 5.42 -43.98
N GLU A 274 -10.49 6.00 -44.34
CA GLU A 274 -10.98 7.21 -43.68
C GLU A 274 -11.36 6.97 -42.22
N LYS A 275 -11.98 5.83 -41.90
CA LYS A 275 -12.23 5.42 -40.50
C LYS A 275 -10.95 5.36 -39.70
N THR A 276 -9.91 4.72 -40.25
CA THR A 276 -8.60 4.60 -39.59
C THR A 276 -7.99 5.98 -39.34
N LYS A 277 -8.01 6.87 -40.35
CA LYS A 277 -7.52 8.24 -40.21
C LYS A 277 -8.22 9.01 -39.09
N LEU A 278 -9.56 8.99 -39.05
CA LEU A 278 -10.32 9.67 -38.01
C LEU A 278 -10.02 9.10 -36.61
N LYS A 279 -9.94 7.76 -36.48
CA LYS A 279 -9.58 7.09 -35.22
C LYS A 279 -8.17 7.47 -34.73
N THR A 280 -7.17 7.50 -35.62
CA THR A 280 -5.82 7.97 -35.29
C THR A 280 -5.83 9.45 -34.87
N GLN A 281 -6.65 10.29 -35.50
CA GLN A 281 -6.79 11.68 -35.08
C GLN A 281 -7.44 11.83 -33.70
N LEU A 282 -8.38 10.95 -33.30
CA LEU A 282 -8.90 10.93 -31.93
C LEU A 282 -7.79 10.64 -30.92
N VAL A 283 -6.94 9.66 -31.20
CA VAL A 283 -5.82 9.25 -30.35
C VAL A 283 -4.79 10.38 -30.22
N ASN A 284 -4.44 11.05 -31.33
CA ASN A 284 -3.53 12.19 -31.31
C ASN A 284 -4.08 13.40 -30.53
N ASN A 285 -5.40 13.47 -30.34
CA ASN A 285 -6.08 14.49 -29.56
C ASN A 285 -6.56 13.97 -28.20
N LEU A 286 -5.85 13.00 -27.58
CA LEU A 286 -6.23 12.41 -26.29
C LEU A 286 -6.58 13.46 -25.23
N ALA A 287 -5.77 14.51 -25.11
CA ALA A 287 -5.96 15.58 -24.12
C ALA A 287 -6.94 16.69 -24.56
N ASN A 288 -7.59 16.57 -25.73
CA ASN A 288 -8.50 17.59 -26.26
C ASN A 288 -9.89 17.00 -26.60
N PRO A 289 -10.78 16.87 -25.59
CA PRO A 289 -12.12 16.30 -25.78
C PRO A 289 -12.98 17.05 -26.81
N THR A 290 -12.80 18.37 -26.91
CA THR A 290 -13.50 19.23 -27.89
C THR A 290 -13.10 18.85 -29.31
N GLU A 291 -11.80 18.70 -29.56
CA GLU A 291 -11.31 18.31 -30.88
C GLU A 291 -11.72 16.87 -31.24
N GLN A 292 -11.70 15.95 -30.26
CA GLN A 292 -12.23 14.61 -30.46
C GLN A 292 -13.71 14.62 -30.87
N GLN A 293 -14.54 15.49 -30.26
CA GLN A 293 -15.94 15.62 -30.65
C GLN A 293 -16.07 16.20 -32.06
N ARG A 294 -15.27 17.22 -32.40
CA ARG A 294 -15.23 17.80 -33.75
C ARG A 294 -14.92 16.74 -34.82
N LEU A 295 -14.00 15.82 -34.54
CA LEU A 295 -13.63 14.71 -35.43
C LEU A 295 -14.76 13.70 -35.61
N LEU A 296 -15.46 13.33 -34.53
CA LEU A 296 -16.64 12.46 -34.60
C LEU A 296 -17.76 13.11 -35.43
N ASP A 297 -18.05 14.40 -35.18
CA ASP A 297 -19.05 15.17 -35.93
C ASP A 297 -18.69 15.28 -37.41
N LEU A 298 -17.40 15.44 -37.74
CA LEU A 298 -16.90 15.42 -39.11
C LEU A 298 -17.17 14.07 -39.78
N GLY A 299 -16.81 12.96 -39.13
CA GLY A 299 -17.08 11.61 -39.62
C GLY A 299 -18.56 11.35 -39.87
N ASN A 300 -19.42 11.74 -38.91
CA ASN A 300 -20.87 11.65 -39.05
C ASN A 300 -21.40 12.45 -40.25
N SER A 301 -20.89 13.67 -40.45
CA SER A 301 -21.31 14.53 -41.55
C SER A 301 -20.89 13.96 -42.92
N LYS A 302 -19.65 13.45 -43.03
CA LYS A 302 -19.18 12.74 -44.22
C LYS A 302 -20.02 11.50 -44.52
N ASN A 303 -20.28 10.68 -43.49
CA ASN A 303 -21.08 9.47 -43.62
C ASN A 303 -22.49 9.79 -44.14
N LYS A 304 -23.12 10.83 -43.58
CA LYS A 304 -24.43 11.31 -44.01
C LYS A 304 -24.42 11.78 -45.46
N LEU A 305 -23.45 12.60 -45.87
CA LEU A 305 -23.38 13.09 -47.24
C LEU A 305 -23.21 11.95 -48.26
N LEU A 306 -22.35 10.98 -47.95
CA LEU A 306 -22.18 9.79 -48.78
C LEU A 306 -23.45 8.93 -48.85
N LYS A 307 -24.22 8.86 -47.76
CA LYS A 307 -25.51 8.17 -47.72
C LYS A 307 -26.54 8.88 -48.60
N ASP A 308 -26.65 10.20 -48.48
CA ASP A 308 -27.54 11.03 -49.30
C ASP A 308 -27.22 10.87 -50.79
N LEU A 309 -25.92 10.81 -51.15
CA LEU A 309 -25.46 10.57 -52.51
C LEU A 309 -25.83 9.19 -53.06
N ASN A 310 -25.94 8.18 -52.19
CA ASN A 310 -26.35 6.84 -52.59
C ASN A 310 -27.89 6.67 -52.66
N ASN A 311 -28.66 7.62 -52.14
CA ASN A 311 -30.13 7.55 -52.01
C ASN A 311 -30.89 8.36 -53.07
N ASN A 312 -30.30 8.59 -54.24
CA ASN A 312 -30.90 9.31 -55.37
C ASN A 312 -31.22 10.80 -55.13
N ASN A 313 -30.66 11.45 -54.10
CA ASN A 313 -30.76 12.91 -53.97
C ASN A 313 -30.07 13.63 -55.16
N TRP A 314 -29.03 13.01 -55.73
CA TRP A 314 -28.36 13.43 -56.95
C TRP A 314 -28.35 12.29 -57.97
N PRO A 315 -29.45 12.08 -58.71
CA PRO A 315 -29.67 10.88 -59.53
C PRO A 315 -28.70 10.73 -60.71
N LYS A 316 -27.97 11.78 -61.09
CA LYS A 316 -26.96 11.73 -62.16
C LYS A 316 -25.54 11.52 -61.63
N LEU A 317 -25.35 11.48 -60.32
CA LEU A 317 -24.06 11.29 -59.67
C LEU A 317 -23.99 9.92 -58.99
N THR A 318 -22.78 9.42 -58.77
CA THR A 318 -22.56 8.16 -58.04
C THR A 318 -21.63 8.37 -56.86
N LYS A 319 -21.83 7.58 -55.80
CA LYS A 319 -20.94 7.58 -54.63
C LYS A 319 -19.47 7.37 -55.02
N ALA A 320 -19.19 6.42 -55.92
CA ALA A 320 -17.83 6.08 -56.34
C ALA A 320 -17.06 7.26 -56.95
N GLN A 321 -17.75 8.17 -57.66
CA GLN A 321 -17.13 9.34 -58.29
C GLN A 321 -16.67 10.41 -57.29
N TYR A 322 -17.37 10.54 -56.17
CA TYR A 322 -17.20 11.64 -55.21
C TYR A 322 -16.68 11.19 -53.84
N GLN A 323 -16.56 9.89 -53.59
CA GLN A 323 -16.20 9.36 -52.28
C GLN A 323 -14.87 9.91 -51.76
N THR A 324 -13.82 9.87 -52.60
CA THR A 324 -12.49 10.38 -52.23
C THR A 324 -12.51 11.87 -51.90
N GLN A 325 -13.27 12.66 -52.66
CA GLN A 325 -13.38 14.11 -52.47
C GLN A 325 -14.11 14.43 -51.17
N ILE A 326 -15.23 13.77 -50.88
CA ILE A 326 -15.99 13.94 -49.64
C ILE A 326 -15.13 13.51 -48.43
N GLU A 327 -14.43 12.38 -48.53
CA GLU A 327 -13.53 11.90 -47.47
C GLU A 327 -12.31 12.82 -47.28
N SER A 328 -11.93 13.62 -48.28
CA SER A 328 -10.83 14.60 -48.17
C SER A 328 -11.18 15.91 -47.43
N LEU A 329 -12.47 16.19 -47.20
CA LEU A 329 -12.92 17.40 -46.51
C LEU A 329 -12.48 17.38 -45.03
N ASN A 330 -12.05 18.53 -44.49
CA ASN A 330 -11.38 18.61 -43.19
C ASN A 330 -12.25 19.23 -42.10
N THR A 331 -13.37 19.85 -42.47
CA THR A 331 -14.31 20.48 -41.54
C THR A 331 -15.76 20.12 -41.86
N LYS A 332 -16.61 20.17 -40.84
CA LYS A 332 -18.06 19.98 -41.01
C LYS A 332 -18.65 21.01 -41.97
N GLU A 333 -18.19 22.26 -41.89
CA GLU A 333 -18.63 23.33 -42.78
C GLU A 333 -18.29 23.04 -44.24
N GLU A 334 -17.08 22.55 -44.52
CA GLU A 334 -16.70 22.12 -45.87
C GLU A 334 -17.61 20.99 -46.39
N VAL A 335 -17.98 20.02 -45.53
CA VAL A 335 -18.92 18.94 -45.89
C VAL A 335 -20.29 19.49 -46.23
N GLU A 336 -20.84 20.39 -45.42
CA GLU A 336 -22.15 20.99 -45.67
C GLU A 336 -22.14 21.86 -46.94
N ASN A 337 -21.08 22.63 -47.15
CA ASN A 337 -20.92 23.47 -48.34
C ASN A 337 -20.76 22.63 -49.63
N TYR A 338 -20.19 21.42 -49.52
CA TYR A 338 -20.00 20.53 -50.67
C TYR A 338 -21.31 20.04 -51.28
N ARG A 339 -22.43 20.07 -50.54
CA ARG A 339 -23.78 19.76 -51.06
C ARG A 339 -24.13 20.65 -52.26
N THR A 340 -23.82 21.95 -52.16
CA THR A 340 -24.03 22.92 -53.26
C THR A 340 -23.22 22.56 -54.50
N GLN A 341 -22.04 21.96 -54.35
CA GLN A 341 -21.25 21.50 -55.49
C GLN A 341 -21.87 20.26 -56.14
N LEU A 342 -22.38 19.32 -55.34
CA LEU A 342 -23.11 18.15 -55.86
C LEU A 342 -24.38 18.56 -56.60
N ASP A 343 -25.12 19.57 -56.11
CA ASP A 343 -26.29 20.12 -56.82
C ASP A 343 -25.91 20.61 -58.23
N LYS A 344 -24.85 21.43 -58.32
CA LYS A 344 -24.34 21.96 -59.60
C LYS A 344 -23.86 20.85 -60.54
N ASP A 345 -23.11 19.89 -60.02
CA ASP A 345 -22.58 18.79 -60.83
C ASP A 345 -23.70 17.89 -61.35
N ASN A 346 -24.74 17.67 -60.55
CA ASN A 346 -25.91 16.89 -60.96
C ASN A 346 -26.71 17.60 -62.06
N GLU A 347 -26.95 18.90 -61.92
CA GLU A 347 -27.61 19.71 -62.97
C GLU A 347 -26.80 19.74 -64.27
N LYS A 348 -25.47 19.84 -64.16
CA LYS A 348 -24.57 19.79 -65.31
C LYS A 348 -24.66 18.43 -66.01
N ALA A 349 -24.59 17.34 -65.26
CA ALA A 349 -24.71 15.99 -65.82
C ALA A 349 -26.07 15.77 -66.50
N LEU A 350 -27.15 16.33 -65.94
CA LEU A 350 -28.48 16.31 -66.57
C LEU A 350 -28.50 17.11 -67.89
N LEU A 351 -27.88 18.30 -67.91
CA LEU A 351 -27.79 19.11 -69.12
C LEU A 351 -26.98 18.39 -70.22
N ASP A 352 -25.85 17.78 -69.87
CA ASP A 352 -25.01 17.04 -70.82
C ASP A 352 -25.76 15.83 -71.41
N GLU A 353 -26.59 15.14 -70.61
CA GLU A 353 -27.47 14.08 -71.07
C GLU A 353 -28.54 14.59 -72.05
N LEU A 354 -29.22 15.69 -71.71
CA LEU A 354 -30.23 16.31 -72.57
C LEU A 354 -29.64 16.80 -73.90
N ILE A 355 -28.45 17.37 -73.89
CA ILE A 355 -27.74 17.77 -75.12
C ILE A 355 -27.46 16.55 -75.99
N LYS A 356 -26.97 15.46 -75.38
CA LYS A 356 -26.70 14.22 -76.11
C LYS A 356 -27.97 13.60 -76.70
N GLU A 357 -29.07 13.59 -75.96
CA GLU A 357 -30.38 13.14 -76.47
C GLU A 357 -30.85 13.96 -77.68
N ILE A 358 -30.69 15.28 -77.64
CA ILE A 358 -31.02 16.17 -78.77
C ILE A 358 -30.12 15.89 -79.98
N GLU A 359 -28.81 15.72 -79.77
CA GLU A 359 -27.86 15.40 -80.83
C GLU A 359 -28.15 14.03 -81.47
N ASP A 360 -28.47 13.02 -80.67
CA ASP A 360 -28.81 11.69 -81.14
C ASP A 360 -30.16 11.69 -81.89
N TYR A 361 -31.15 12.47 -81.42
CA TYR A 361 -32.42 12.68 -82.13
C TYR A 361 -32.21 13.34 -83.50
N LYS A 362 -31.36 14.37 -83.59
CA LYS A 362 -31.00 15.04 -84.85
C LYS A 362 -30.34 14.08 -85.84
N LYS A 363 -29.42 13.22 -85.37
CA LYS A 363 -28.78 12.20 -86.22
C LYS A 363 -29.79 11.16 -86.73
N ALA A 364 -30.74 10.77 -85.89
CA ALA A 364 -31.76 9.79 -86.25
C ALA A 364 -32.87 10.35 -87.17
N ASN A 365 -33.12 11.66 -87.14
CA ASN A 365 -34.19 12.33 -87.88
C ASN A 365 -33.69 13.54 -88.70
N PRO A 366 -32.86 13.33 -89.74
CA PRO A 366 -32.21 14.42 -90.47
C PRO A 366 -33.16 15.31 -91.30
N ILE A 367 -34.44 14.93 -91.48
CA ILE A 367 -35.40 15.65 -92.36
C ILE A 367 -36.38 16.54 -91.56
N VAL A 368 -36.37 16.51 -90.22
CA VAL A 368 -37.38 17.18 -89.37
C VAL A 368 -36.92 18.57 -88.86
N LEU A 369 -35.70 19.01 -89.15
CA LEU A 369 -35.10 20.22 -88.56
C LEU A 369 -34.30 21.06 -89.59
N ASP A 370 -34.90 21.34 -90.74
CA ASP A 370 -34.53 22.53 -91.55
C ASP A 370 -35.34 23.74 -91.08
#